data_AF-A0A7G8ILR7-F1
#
_entry.id   AF-A0A7G8ILR7-F1
#
_cell.length_a   1.000
_cell.length_b   1.000
_cell.length_c   1.000
_cell.angle_alpha   90.00
_cell.angle_beta   90.00
_cell.angle_gamma   90.00
#
_symmetry.space_group_name_H-M   'P 1'
#
loop_
_entity.id
_entity.type
_entity.pdbx_description
1 polymer ?
#
loop_
_entity_poly.entity_id
_entity_poly.type
_entity_poly.pdbx_seq_one_letter_code
_entity_poly.pdbx_strand_id
1 'polypeptide(L)'
;MAGVDSSKISPSNPFEKSGMTAGLLQAAIAELDPAQAARWRVAAGGGLSVATMAELQSGEPLSAAAQQDLWNHDAEFVGEFQQQRDNSLEEQFKALEKGAAEKRWQNMLHQTGGDEIAAKRRIEAEDAETQRLSEQRAVWAQGGRV
;
A
#
# COMPACT_ATOMS: atom_id res chain seq x y z
N MET A 1 29.48 36.95 -21.59
CA MET A 1 29.34 35.96 -20.50
C MET A 1 30.03 34.69 -20.94
N ALA A 2 31.14 34.30 -20.31
CA ALA A 2 31.79 33.02 -20.60
C ALA A 2 30.98 31.92 -19.89
N GLY A 3 30.41 30.99 -20.67
CA GLY A 3 29.73 29.80 -20.15
C GLY A 3 30.75 28.86 -19.50
N VAL A 4 30.36 28.20 -18.42
CA VAL A 4 31.17 27.16 -17.78
C VAL A 4 31.14 25.92 -18.67
N ASP A 5 32.31 25.41 -19.04
CA ASP A 5 32.42 24.16 -19.77
C ASP A 5 32.08 22.99 -18.83
N SER A 6 30.84 22.49 -18.94
CA SER A 6 30.32 21.41 -18.09
C SER A 6 31.15 20.12 -18.14
N SER A 7 31.93 19.90 -19.20
CA SER A 7 32.77 18.71 -19.36
C SER A 7 34.00 18.69 -18.44
N LYS A 8 34.34 19.84 -17.83
CA LYS A 8 35.52 20.01 -16.96
C LYS A 8 35.20 20.06 -15.47
N ILE A 9 33.91 19.98 -15.12
CA ILE A 9 33.47 19.95 -13.73
C ILE A 9 33.55 18.50 -13.25
N SER A 10 34.35 18.26 -12.22
CA SER A 10 34.46 16.96 -11.58
C SER A 10 34.41 17.11 -10.05
N PRO A 11 34.17 16.03 -9.29
CA PRO A 11 34.28 16.09 -7.82
C PRO A 11 35.67 16.53 -7.34
N SER A 12 36.72 16.23 -8.12
CA SER A 12 38.10 16.65 -7.87
C SER A 12 38.44 18.06 -8.36
N ASN A 13 37.56 18.68 -9.15
CA ASN A 13 37.70 20.04 -9.67
C ASN A 13 36.32 20.74 -9.66
N PRO A 14 35.84 21.13 -8.47
CA PRO A 14 34.54 21.79 -8.34
C PRO A 14 34.57 23.15 -9.04
N PHE A 15 33.43 23.54 -9.61
CA PHE A 15 33.27 24.87 -10.17
C PHE A 15 33.03 25.88 -9.05
N GLU A 16 33.87 26.91 -8.98
CA GLU A 16 33.69 28.05 -8.09
C GLU A 16 33.22 29.28 -8.88
N LYS A 17 32.17 29.93 -8.38
CA LYS A 17 31.68 31.21 -8.92
C LYS A 17 31.70 32.25 -7.82
N SER A 18 32.36 33.37 -8.07
CA SER A 18 32.41 34.52 -7.18
C SER A 18 31.71 35.73 -7.79
N GLY A 19 31.39 36.72 -6.95
CA GLY A 19 30.71 37.96 -7.36
C GLY A 19 29.24 38.04 -6.94
N MET A 20 28.60 39.17 -7.25
CA MET A 20 27.27 39.54 -6.74
C MET A 20 26.18 38.49 -7.03
N THR A 21 26.20 37.88 -8.22
CA THR A 21 25.24 36.83 -8.58
C THR A 21 25.43 35.55 -7.77
N ALA A 22 26.67 35.18 -7.43
CA ALA A 22 26.94 34.03 -6.58
C ALA A 22 26.44 34.29 -5.15
N GLY A 23 26.68 35.49 -4.62
CA GLY A 23 26.15 35.92 -3.32
C GLY A 23 24.63 35.92 -3.27
N LEU A 24 23.95 36.40 -4.32
CA LEU A 24 22.49 36.35 -4.43
C LEU A 24 21.95 34.91 -4.44
N LEU A 25 22.60 34.00 -5.18
CA LEU A 25 22.20 32.59 -5.19
C LEU A 25 22.39 31.94 -3.82
N GLN A 26 23.48 32.26 -3.13
CA GLN A 26 23.78 31.69 -1.82
C GLN A 26 22.81 32.21 -0.74
N ALA A 27 22.42 33.49 -0.82
CA ALA A 27 21.38 34.05 0.03
C ALA A 27 20.00 33.42 -0.26
N ALA A 28 19.63 33.26 -1.53
CA ALA A 28 18.38 32.63 -1.92
C ALA A 28 18.28 31.16 -1.47
N ILE A 29 19.40 30.42 -1.50
CA ILE A 29 19.47 29.06 -0.95
C ILE A 29 19.36 29.07 0.57
N ALA A 30 20.00 30.04 1.25
CA ALA A 30 19.93 30.17 2.71
C ALA A 30 18.52 30.55 3.21
N GLU A 31 17.74 31.28 2.41
CA GLU A 31 16.33 31.61 2.70
C GLU A 31 15.36 30.48 2.33
N LEU A 32 15.83 29.43 1.68
CA LEU A 32 14.96 28.34 1.25
C LEU A 32 14.57 27.47 2.45
N ASP A 33 13.26 27.36 2.70
CA ASP A 33 12.73 26.45 3.72
C ASP A 33 13.07 24.99 3.36
N PRO A 34 13.77 24.25 4.25
CA PRO A 34 14.08 22.84 4.04
C PRO A 34 12.87 21.97 3.71
N ALA A 35 11.69 22.27 4.29
CA ALA A 35 10.48 21.51 4.02
C ALA A 35 9.96 21.75 2.59
N GLN A 36 10.10 22.97 2.07
CA GLN A 36 9.71 23.32 0.70
C GLN A 36 10.67 22.72 -0.32
N ALA A 37 11.97 22.72 -0.02
CA ALA A 37 13.01 22.09 -0.84
C ALA A 37 12.77 20.58 -1.00
N ALA A 38 12.41 19.89 0.10
CA ALA A 38 12.06 18.48 0.08
C ALA A 38 10.84 18.23 -0.83
N ARG A 39 9.78 19.04 -0.74
CA ARG A 39 8.60 18.93 -1.61
C ARG A 39 8.92 19.11 -3.09
N TRP A 40 9.79 20.07 -3.43
CA TRP A 40 10.20 20.27 -4.83
C TRP A 40 11.08 19.14 -5.36
N ARG A 41 11.95 18.56 -4.52
CA ARG A 41 12.70 17.36 -4.87
C ARG A 41 11.74 16.21 -5.24
N VAL A 42 10.68 16.02 -4.46
CA VAL A 42 9.65 15.01 -4.71
C VAL A 42 8.89 15.31 -6.00
N ALA A 43 8.46 16.55 -6.20
CA ALA A 43 7.78 16.98 -7.42
C ALA A 43 8.66 16.83 -8.69
N ALA A 44 9.98 16.88 -8.54
CA ALA A 44 10.94 16.63 -9.60
C ALA A 44 11.23 15.12 -9.84
N GLY A 45 10.51 14.22 -9.18
CA GLY A 45 10.72 12.77 -9.27
C GLY A 45 11.92 12.27 -8.45
N GLY A 46 12.41 13.07 -7.50
CA GLY A 46 13.42 12.63 -6.55
C GLY A 46 12.83 11.59 -5.59
N GLY A 47 13.40 10.39 -5.59
CA GLY A 47 13.02 9.30 -4.68
C GLY A 47 13.49 9.52 -3.24
N LEU A 48 13.62 8.42 -2.50
CA LEU A 48 13.96 8.38 -1.07
C LEU A 48 15.10 9.34 -0.70
N SER A 49 14.96 10.01 0.44
CA SER A 49 15.97 10.90 0.98
C SER A 49 17.28 10.14 1.22
N VAL A 50 18.41 10.85 1.13
CA VAL A 50 19.74 10.23 1.35
C VAL A 50 19.85 9.68 2.78
N ALA A 51 19.20 10.32 3.75
CA ALA A 51 19.12 9.84 5.12
C ALA A 51 18.34 8.52 5.20
N THR A 52 17.17 8.43 4.56
CA THR A 52 16.38 7.19 4.49
C THR A 52 17.15 6.07 3.80
N MET A 53 17.87 6.35 2.72
CA MET A 53 18.71 5.34 2.05
C MET A 53 19.85 4.85 2.94
N ALA A 54 20.47 5.75 3.72
CA ALA A 54 21.53 5.37 4.65
C ALA A 54 21.00 4.50 5.80
N GLU A 55 19.79 4.80 6.30
CA GLU A 55 19.13 3.98 7.32
C GLU A 55 18.68 2.62 6.78
N LEU A 56 18.22 2.54 5.53
CA LEU A 56 17.94 1.24 4.88
C LEU A 56 19.19 0.37 4.73
N GLN A 57 20.35 0.99 4.49
CA GLN A 57 21.62 0.29 4.34
C GLN A 57 22.26 -0.09 5.69
N SER A 58 21.92 0.61 6.77
CA SER A 58 22.51 0.32 8.09
C SER A 58 21.94 -0.96 8.70
N GLY A 59 20.75 -1.40 8.29
CA GLY A 59 20.07 -2.56 8.85
C GLY A 59 19.50 -2.34 10.26
N GLU A 60 19.62 -1.13 10.78
CA GLU A 60 19.00 -0.71 12.04
C GLU A 60 17.52 -0.40 11.82
N PRO A 61 16.67 -0.44 12.88
CA PRO A 61 15.28 -0.05 12.76
C PRO A 61 15.14 1.39 12.27
N LEU A 62 14.38 1.56 11.18
CA LEU A 62 14.15 2.85 10.53
C LEU A 62 13.54 3.87 11.50
N SER A 63 14.05 5.10 11.44
CA SER A 63 13.47 6.23 12.15
C SER A 63 12.06 6.55 11.64
N ALA A 64 11.27 7.25 12.46
CA ALA A 64 9.93 7.68 12.06
C ALA A 64 9.95 8.58 10.80
N ALA A 65 11.01 9.38 10.63
CA ALA A 65 11.20 10.20 9.44
C ALA A 65 11.47 9.34 8.20
N ALA A 66 12.33 8.32 8.31
CA ALA A 66 12.63 7.39 7.23
C ALA A 66 11.42 6.55 6.82
N GLN A 67 10.61 6.09 7.79
CA GLN A 67 9.34 5.42 7.49
C GLN A 67 8.37 6.33 6.74
N GLN A 68 8.21 7.58 7.18
CA GLN A 68 7.31 8.51 6.51
C GLN A 68 7.79 8.84 5.09
N ASP A 69 9.09 8.93 4.89
CA ASP A 69 9.72 9.11 3.58
C ASP A 69 9.44 7.92 2.65
N LEU A 70 9.52 6.68 3.15
CA LEU A 70 9.11 5.46 2.43
C LEU A 70 7.62 5.50 2.04
N TRP A 71 6.74 5.82 2.99
CA TRP A 71 5.30 5.92 2.74
C TRP A 71 4.94 6.94 1.66
N ASN A 72 5.71 8.03 1.54
CA ASN A 72 5.42 9.10 0.61
C ASN A 72 6.09 8.92 -0.76
N HIS A 73 7.21 8.20 -0.82
CA HIS A 73 8.12 8.24 -1.98
C HIS A 73 8.51 6.87 -2.53
N ASP A 74 8.14 5.78 -1.86
CA ASP A 74 8.34 4.42 -2.33
C ASP A 74 6.99 3.72 -2.57
N ALA A 75 6.59 3.67 -3.84
CA ALA A 75 5.33 3.04 -4.25
C ALA A 75 5.34 1.51 -4.07
N GLU A 76 6.53 0.87 -4.14
CA GLU A 76 6.66 -0.57 -3.92
C GLU A 76 6.43 -0.89 -2.46
N PHE A 77 7.07 -0.15 -1.55
CA PHE A 77 6.86 -0.28 -0.10
C PHE A 77 5.39 -0.14 0.30
N VAL A 78 4.69 0.87 -0.26
CA VAL A 78 3.26 1.07 0.00
C VAL A 78 2.42 -0.09 -0.54
N GLY A 79 2.75 -0.60 -1.74
CA GLY A 79 2.08 -1.74 -2.36
C GLY A 79 2.22 -3.02 -1.55
N GLU A 80 3.43 -3.35 -1.11
CA GLU A 80 3.70 -4.52 -0.25
C GLU A 80 2.92 -4.46 1.06
N PHE A 81 2.87 -3.28 1.69
CA PHE A 81 2.15 -3.10 2.95
C PHE A 81 0.64 -3.27 2.77
N GLN A 82 0.08 -2.74 1.67
CA GLN A 82 -1.34 -2.95 1.33
C GLN A 82 -1.62 -4.43 1.08
N GLN A 83 -0.76 -5.13 0.34
CA GLN A 83 -0.94 -6.54 0.05
C GLN A 83 -0.86 -7.41 1.31
N GLN A 84 0.06 -7.12 2.23
CA GLN A 84 0.12 -7.78 3.55
C GLN A 84 -1.18 -7.60 4.33
N ARG A 85 -1.71 -6.38 4.36
CA ARG A 85 -2.96 -6.10 5.05
C ARG A 85 -4.13 -6.85 4.41
N ASP A 86 -4.21 -6.87 3.09
CA ASP A 86 -5.28 -7.52 2.36
C ASP A 86 -5.21 -9.05 2.55
N ASN A 87 -4.02 -9.64 2.52
CA ASN A 87 -3.81 -11.05 2.86
C ASN A 87 -4.24 -11.36 4.30
N SER A 88 -3.88 -10.51 5.26
CA SER A 88 -4.28 -10.68 6.66
C SER A 88 -5.80 -10.57 6.86
N LEU A 89 -6.45 -9.66 6.13
CA LEU A 89 -7.91 -9.55 6.14
C LEU A 89 -8.55 -10.78 5.51
N GLU A 90 -8.01 -11.28 4.39
CA GLU A 90 -8.51 -12.49 3.74
C GLU A 90 -8.39 -13.73 4.65
N GLU A 91 -7.28 -13.87 5.37
CA GLU A 91 -7.10 -14.93 6.37
C GLU A 91 -8.13 -14.84 7.51
N GLN A 92 -8.41 -13.63 8.00
CA GLN A 92 -9.44 -13.40 9.01
C GLN A 92 -10.83 -13.76 8.48
N PHE A 93 -11.16 -13.38 7.24
CA PHE A 93 -12.43 -13.76 6.61
C PHE A 93 -12.55 -15.28 6.48
N LYS A 94 -11.51 -15.98 6.01
CA LYS A 94 -11.49 -17.45 5.92
C LYS A 94 -11.69 -18.10 7.29
N ALA A 95 -11.07 -17.56 8.34
CA ALA A 95 -11.25 -18.07 9.70
C ALA A 95 -12.69 -17.90 10.20
N LEU A 96 -13.30 -16.74 9.93
CA LEU A 96 -14.70 -16.48 10.26
C LEU A 96 -15.67 -17.37 9.48
N GLU A 97 -15.45 -17.56 8.18
CA GLU A 97 -16.24 -18.45 7.34
C GLU A 97 -16.18 -19.90 7.83
N LYS A 98 -14.98 -20.39 8.16
CA LYS A 98 -14.80 -21.72 8.73
C LYS A 98 -15.55 -21.88 10.05
N GLY A 99 -15.43 -20.89 10.95
CA GLY A 99 -16.15 -20.90 12.23
C GLY A 99 -17.67 -20.84 12.06
N ALA A 100 -18.17 -20.10 11.07
CA ALA A 100 -19.59 -20.05 10.74
C ALA A 100 -20.10 -21.39 10.18
N ALA A 101 -19.34 -22.02 9.28
CA ALA A 101 -19.66 -23.34 8.73
C ALA A 101 -19.69 -24.41 9.82
N GLU A 102 -18.74 -24.38 10.75
CA GLU A 102 -18.68 -25.33 11.87
C GLU A 102 -19.86 -25.16 12.83
N LYS A 103 -20.25 -23.92 13.16
CA LYS A 103 -21.46 -23.66 13.95
C LYS A 103 -22.73 -24.11 13.25
N ARG A 104 -22.84 -23.85 11.93
CA ARG A 104 -23.99 -24.33 11.13
C ARG A 104 -24.07 -25.85 11.17
N TRP A 105 -22.94 -26.54 11.00
CA TRP A 105 -22.86 -28.00 11.10
C TRP A 105 -23.30 -28.51 12.48
N GLN A 106 -22.78 -27.94 13.56
CA GLN A 106 -23.16 -28.32 14.92
C GLN A 106 -24.66 -28.11 15.19
N ASN A 107 -25.21 -26.96 14.75
CA ASN A 107 -26.63 -26.68 14.88
C ASN A 107 -27.48 -27.68 14.08
N MET A 108 -27.06 -28.03 12.87
CA MET A 108 -27.76 -29.01 12.04
C MET A 108 -27.75 -30.40 12.65
N LEU A 109 -26.61 -30.84 13.17
CA LEU A 109 -26.52 -32.09 13.93
C LEU A 109 -27.44 -32.09 15.15
N HIS A 110 -27.49 -30.99 15.89
CA HIS A 110 -28.40 -30.89 17.03
C HIS A 110 -29.87 -30.99 16.60
N GLN A 111 -30.25 -30.33 15.50
CA GLN A 111 -31.61 -30.37 14.96
C GLN A 111 -32.02 -31.74 14.39
N THR A 112 -31.07 -32.55 13.92
CA THR A 112 -31.32 -33.91 13.44
C THR A 112 -31.13 -34.97 14.52
N GLY A 113 -30.92 -34.56 15.78
CA GLY A 113 -30.74 -35.49 16.89
C GLY A 113 -29.42 -36.29 16.82
N GLY A 114 -28.40 -35.76 16.15
CA GLY A 114 -27.10 -36.40 15.97
C GLY A 114 -26.97 -37.27 14.72
N ASP A 115 -28.00 -37.33 13.86
CA ASP A 115 -27.91 -38.03 12.57
C ASP A 115 -27.14 -37.18 11.54
N GLU A 116 -25.91 -37.58 11.26
CA GLU A 116 -25.02 -36.91 10.31
C GLU A 116 -25.51 -36.97 8.86
N ILE A 117 -26.18 -38.06 8.46
CA ILE A 117 -26.66 -38.25 7.08
C ILE A 117 -27.85 -37.31 6.85
N ALA A 118 -28.75 -37.23 7.82
CA ALA A 118 -29.86 -36.29 7.78
C ALA A 118 -29.38 -34.83 7.80
N ALA A 119 -28.35 -34.50 8.59
CA ALA A 119 -27.79 -33.15 8.66
C ALA A 119 -27.14 -32.74 7.34
N LYS A 120 -26.35 -33.62 6.70
CA LYS A 120 -25.74 -33.35 5.39
C LYS A 120 -26.78 -33.09 4.30
N ARG A 121 -27.81 -33.93 4.20
CA ARG A 121 -28.89 -33.74 3.22
C ARG A 121 -29.63 -32.42 3.41
N ARG A 122 -29.79 -31.96 4.66
CA ARG A 122 -30.45 -30.70 4.96
C ARG A 122 -29.63 -29.49 4.54
N ILE A 123 -28.31 -29.53 4.78
CA ILE A 123 -27.38 -28.48 4.33
C ILE A 123 -27.36 -28.41 2.79
N GLU A 124 -27.27 -29.56 2.12
CA GLU A 124 -27.30 -29.63 0.65
C GLU A 124 -28.61 -29.06 0.07
N ALA A 125 -29.75 -29.32 0.73
CA ALA A 125 -31.04 -28.76 0.32
C ALA A 125 -31.10 -27.24 0.50
N GLU A 126 -30.63 -26.72 1.63
CA GLU A 126 -30.55 -25.27 1.88
C GLU A 126 -29.59 -24.57 0.91
N ASP A 127 -28.46 -25.18 0.60
CA ASP A 127 -27.47 -24.60 -0.32
C ASP A 127 -28.03 -24.55 -1.75
N ALA A 128 -28.73 -25.61 -2.19
CA ALA A 128 -29.41 -25.63 -3.48
C ALA A 128 -30.55 -24.59 -3.57
N GLU A 129 -31.27 -24.35 -2.48
CA GLU A 129 -32.30 -23.31 -2.42
C GLU A 129 -31.69 -21.89 -2.45
N THR A 130 -30.61 -21.68 -1.70
CA THR A 130 -29.88 -20.41 -1.67
C THR A 130 -29.28 -20.09 -3.04
N GLN A 131 -28.77 -21.09 -3.75
CA GLN A 131 -28.24 -20.95 -5.10
C GLN A 131 -29.33 -20.61 -6.11
N ARG A 132 -30.51 -21.24 -6.02
CA ARG A 132 -31.66 -20.87 -6.87
C ARG A 132 -32.15 -19.45 -6.62
N LEU A 133 -32.16 -19.02 -5.36
CA LEU A 133 -32.55 -17.66 -4.98
C LEU A 133 -31.53 -16.63 -5.44
N SER A 134 -30.23 -16.94 -5.41
CA SER A 134 -29.18 -16.03 -5.91
C SER A 134 -29.24 -15.92 -7.44
N GLU A 135 -29.48 -17.01 -8.16
CA GLU A 135 -29.70 -17.03 -9.61
C GLU A 135 -30.95 -16.22 -10.00
N GLN A 136 -32.07 -16.39 -9.29
CA GLN A 136 -33.26 -15.57 -9.52
C GLN A 136 -33.01 -14.09 -9.24
N ARG A 137 -32.31 -13.74 -8.16
CA ARG A 137 -31.94 -12.34 -7.86
C ARG A 137 -31.04 -11.75 -8.94
N ALA A 138 -30.09 -12.52 -9.47
CA ALA A 138 -29.22 -12.08 -10.56
C ALA A 138 -30.02 -11.81 -11.85
N VAL A 139 -30.99 -12.66 -12.17
CA VAL A 139 -31.90 -12.47 -13.33
C VAL A 139 -32.78 -11.22 -13.15
N TRP A 140 -33.30 -10.98 -11.95
CA TRP A 140 -34.12 -9.79 -11.67
C TRP A 140 -33.28 -8.49 -11.69
N ALA A 141 -32.03 -8.54 -11.23
CA ALA A 141 -31.11 -7.41 -11.30
C ALA A 141 -30.67 -7.07 -12.74
N GLN A 142 -30.67 -8.04 -13.65
CA GLN A 142 -30.40 -7.83 -15.09
C GLN A 142 -31.67 -7.43 -15.88
N GLY A 143 -32.85 -7.94 -15.50
CA GLY A 143 -34.13 -7.63 -16.15
C GLY A 143 -34.77 -6.29 -15.76
N GLY A 144 -34.28 -5.62 -14.70
CA GLY A 144 -34.76 -4.31 -14.24
C GLY A 144 -34.11 -3.09 -14.92
N ARG A 145 -33.28 -3.29 -15.95
CA ARG A 145 -32.76 -2.23 -16.83
C ARG A 145 -33.46 -2.28 -18.19
N VAL A 146 -34.75 -1.93 -18.24
CA VAL A 146 -35.45 -1.49 -19.47
C VAL A 146 -36.37 -0.34 -19.10
#